data_AF-A0A2S9GB32-F1
#
_entry.id   AF-A0A2S9GB32-F1
#
_cell.length_a   1.000
_cell.length_b   1.000
_cell.length_c   1.000
_cell.angle_alpha   90.00
_cell.angle_beta   90.00
_cell.angle_gamma   90.00
#
_symmetry.space_group_name_H-M   'P 1'
#
loop_
_entity.id
_entity.type
_entity.pdbx_description
1 polymer ?
#
loop_
_entity_poly.entity_id
_entity_poly.type
_entity_poly.pdbx_seq_one_letter_code
_entity_poly.pdbx_strand_id
1 'polypeptide(L)'
;LLYVTNRGSNSVSVISTATNSVAHTITVGSRPSGVALGADGRLYATNTGSGTVSVINTVTNTVIDTDPSTPGTNSISVGPSPSSV
;
A
#
# COMPACT_ATOMS: atom_id res chain seq x y z
N LEU A 1 -1.63 1.48 15.29
CA LEU A 1 -1.08 2.34 14.21
C LEU A 1 -2.22 2.70 13.29
N LEU A 2 -2.20 3.90 12.72
CA LEU A 2 -3.13 4.34 11.69
C LEU A 2 -2.36 4.51 10.39
N TYR A 3 -2.93 4.07 9.26
CA TYR A 3 -2.33 4.18 7.94
C TYR A 3 -3.15 5.15 7.09
N VAL A 4 -2.48 6.15 6.50
CA VAL A 4 -3.14 7.20 5.71
C VAL A 4 -2.47 7.33 4.35
N THR A 5 -3.24 7.19 3.27
CA THR A 5 -2.75 7.43 1.92
C THR A 5 -2.64 8.91 1.61
N ASN A 6 -1.45 9.35 1.20
CA ASN A 6 -1.20 10.71 0.76
C ASN A 6 -1.23 10.75 -0.77
N ARG A 7 -2.43 10.95 -1.33
CA ARG A 7 -2.67 10.88 -2.78
C ARG A 7 -1.75 11.79 -3.61
N GLY A 8 -1.45 12.99 -3.12
CA GLY A 8 -0.59 13.96 -3.82
C GLY A 8 0.90 13.66 -3.69
N SER A 9 1.31 12.89 -2.69
CA SER A 9 2.72 12.64 -2.36
C SER A 9 3.17 11.22 -2.71
N ASN A 10 2.29 10.40 -3.29
CA ASN A 10 2.56 9.00 -3.65
C ASN A 10 3.13 8.19 -2.47
N SER A 11 2.55 8.39 -1.27
CA SER A 11 3.03 7.75 -0.04
C SER A 11 1.90 7.31 0.88
N VAL A 12 2.23 6.50 1.87
CA VAL A 12 1.39 6.13 3.01
C VAL A 12 2.09 6.58 4.28
N SER A 13 1.40 7.38 5.10
CA SER A 13 1.87 7.74 6.44
C SER A 13 1.45 6.68 7.44
N VAL A 14 2.39 6.23 8.26
CA VAL A 14 2.14 5.40 9.44
C VAL A 14 2.12 6.33 10.65
N ILE A 15 0.96 6.47 11.27
CA ILE A 15 0.73 7.36 12.41
C ILE A 15 0.66 6.51 13.68
N SER A 16 1.47 6.90 14.67
CA SER A 16 1.34 6.40 16.03
C SER A 16 0.13 7.07 16.69
N THR A 17 -0.89 6.29 17.01
CA THR A 17 -2.08 6.77 17.71
C THR A 17 -1.83 7.03 19.20
N ALA A 18 -0.73 6.52 19.75
CA ALA A 18 -0.33 6.79 21.13
C ALA A 18 0.31 8.18 21.30
N THR A 19 1.02 8.65 20.28
CA THR A 19 1.76 9.92 20.31
C THR A 19 1.25 10.95 19.30
N ASN A 20 0.19 10.62 18.54
CA ASN A 20 -0.39 11.44 17.48
C ASN A 20 0.64 12.01 16.50
N SER A 21 1.67 11.23 16.20
CA SER A 21 2.81 11.64 15.39
C SER A 21 3.06 10.67 14.23
N VAL A 22 3.60 11.18 13.13
CA VAL A 22 4.02 10.34 12.00
C VAL A 22 5.23 9.52 12.43
N ALA A 23 5.08 8.21 12.48
CA ALA A 23 6.15 7.28 12.82
C ALA A 23 7.00 6.94 11.58
N HIS A 24 6.35 6.72 10.43
CA HIS A 24 7.02 6.39 9.17
C HIS A 24 6.24 6.96 7.97
N THR A 25 6.95 7.18 6.87
CA THR A 25 6.38 7.49 5.56
C THR A 25 6.87 6.45 4.57
N ILE A 26 5.94 5.76 3.92
CA ILE A 26 6.22 4.66 3.00
C ILE A 26 5.90 5.14 1.58
N THR A 27 6.88 5.19 0.69
CA THR A 27 6.65 5.50 -0.72
C THR A 27 5.92 4.35 -1.40
N VAL A 28 4.87 4.65 -2.18
CA VAL A 28 4.05 3.66 -2.92
C VAL A 28 3.88 4.08 -4.38
N GLY A 29 2.98 3.43 -5.11
CA GLY A 29 2.63 3.79 -6.48
C GLY A 29 1.90 5.14 -6.60
N SER A 30 1.52 5.47 -7.84
CA SER A 30 0.98 6.79 -8.17
C SER A 30 -0.46 6.96 -7.69
N ARG A 31 -0.73 8.11 -7.08
CA ARG A 31 -2.09 8.55 -6.71
C ARG A 31 -2.81 7.52 -5.83
N PRO A 32 -2.24 7.14 -4.67
CA PRO A 32 -2.85 6.18 -3.77
C PRO A 32 -4.21 6.70 -3.28
N SER A 33 -5.20 5.81 -3.21
CA SER A 33 -6.60 6.19 -2.92
C SER A 33 -7.17 5.53 -1.67
N GLY A 34 -6.61 4.39 -1.26
CA GLY A 34 -7.03 3.67 -0.08
C GLY A 34 -5.99 2.67 0.38
N VAL A 35 -6.15 2.22 1.62
CA VAL A 35 -5.34 1.17 2.24
C VAL A 35 -6.23 0.17 2.96
N ALA A 36 -5.84 -1.10 2.93
CA ALA A 36 -6.48 -2.17 3.67
C ALA A 36 -5.43 -3.02 4.38
N LEU A 37 -5.69 -3.42 5.62
CA LEU A 37 -4.85 -4.36 6.35
C LEU A 37 -5.42 -5.77 6.19
N GLY A 38 -4.65 -6.68 5.61
CA GLY A 38 -5.01 -8.08 5.47
C GLY A 38 -4.87 -8.85 6.78
N ALA A 39 -5.57 -9.99 6.87
CA ALA A 39 -5.47 -10.90 8.02
C ALA A 39 -4.07 -11.54 8.14
N ASP A 40 -3.29 -11.54 7.06
CA ASP A 40 -1.89 -11.96 6.99
C ASP A 40 -0.91 -10.91 7.55
N GLY A 41 -1.41 -9.77 8.02
CA GLY A 41 -0.62 -8.67 8.56
C GLY A 41 0.03 -7.77 7.49
N ARG A 42 -0.27 -7.99 6.22
CA ARG A 42 0.21 -7.14 5.11
C ARG A 42 -0.74 -5.97 4.89
N LEU A 43 -0.18 -4.82 4.54
CA LEU A 43 -0.97 -3.64 4.17
C LEU A 43 -0.97 -3.48 2.65
N TYR A 44 -2.14 -3.29 2.08
CA TYR A 44 -2.36 -3.17 0.65
C TYR A 44 -2.76 -1.74 0.33
N ALA A 45 -2.02 -1.04 -0.52
CA ALA A 45 -2.32 0.32 -0.94
C ALA A 45 -2.74 0.35 -2.42
N THR A 46 -3.93 0.89 -2.70
CA THR A 46 -4.47 0.97 -4.06
C THR A 46 -3.97 2.23 -4.77
N ASN A 47 -3.21 2.07 -5.85
CA ASN A 47 -2.58 3.15 -6.60
C ASN A 47 -3.36 3.43 -7.88
N THR A 48 -4.38 4.28 -7.79
CA THR A 48 -5.29 4.57 -8.93
C THR A 48 -4.62 5.31 -10.08
N GLY A 49 -3.54 6.04 -9.82
CA GLY A 49 -2.80 6.75 -10.85
C GLY A 49 -1.95 5.82 -11.72
N SER A 50 -1.47 4.72 -11.15
CA SER A 50 -0.67 3.71 -11.85
C SER A 50 -1.44 2.45 -12.23
N GLY A 51 -2.66 2.25 -11.72
CA GLY A 51 -3.42 1.01 -11.96
C GLY A 51 -2.80 -0.20 -11.26
N THR A 52 -2.22 0.00 -10.08
CA THR A 52 -1.49 -1.05 -9.35
C THR A 52 -1.88 -1.13 -7.88
N VAL A 53 -1.50 -2.20 -7.20
CA VAL A 53 -1.56 -2.32 -5.74
C VAL A 53 -0.15 -2.51 -5.19
N SER A 54 0.21 -1.72 -4.19
CA SER A 54 1.47 -1.91 -3.44
C SER A 54 1.21 -2.76 -2.20
N VAL A 55 2.01 -3.80 -2.01
CA VAL A 55 1.99 -4.64 -0.79
C VAL A 55 3.09 -4.17 0.16
N ILE A 56 2.72 -3.92 1.41
CA ILE A 56 3.59 -3.34 2.43
C ILE A 56 3.69 -4.30 3.61
N ASN A 57 4.93 -4.56 4.06
CA ASN A 57 5.20 -5.24 5.31
C ASN A 57 5.11 -4.23 6.46
N THR A 58 4.17 -4.46 7.38
CA THR A 58 3.88 -3.56 8.50
C THR A 58 4.90 -3.62 9.62
N VAL A 59 5.73 -4.67 9.67
CA VAL A 59 6.81 -4.83 10.66
C VAL A 59 8.05 -4.03 10.23
N THR A 60 8.42 -4.12 8.95
CA THR A 60 9.59 -3.42 8.41
C THR A 60 9.25 -2.05 7.84
N ASN A 61 7.97 -1.72 7.67
CA ASN A 61 7.48 -0.50 6.99
C ASN A 61 8.05 -0.35 5.58
N THR A 62 8.28 -1.47 4.89
CA THR A 62 8.78 -1.50 3.52
C THR A 62 7.74 -2.05 2.56
N VAL A 63 7.71 -1.52 1.34
CA VAL A 63 7.00 -2.16 0.24
C VAL A 63 7.72 -3.47 -0.07
N ILE A 64 7.00 -4.59 -0.03
CA ILE A 64 7.50 -5.94 -0.28
C ILE A 64 6.90 -6.51 -1.56
N ASP A 65 6.73 -5.66 -2.55
CA ASP A 65 5.91 -5.91 -3.73
C ASP A 65 6.14 -7.32 -4.29
N THR A 66 5.11 -8.15 -4.08
CA THR A 66 5.11 -9.56 -4.42
C THR A 66 3.84 -9.77 -5.21
N ASP A 67 3.96 -9.69 -6.54
CA ASP A 67 3.07 -10.47 -7.38
C ASP A 67 3.33 -11.95 -7.06
N PRO A 68 2.38 -12.68 -6.44
CA PRO A 68 2.58 -14.10 -6.13
C PRO A 68 2.81 -14.95 -7.39
N SER A 69 2.49 -14.42 -8.58
CA SER A 69 2.64 -15.09 -9.87
C SER A 69 3.91 -14.72 -10.63
N THR A 70 4.60 -13.62 -10.28
CA THR A 70 5.87 -13.21 -10.90
C THR A 70 6.84 -12.58 -9.89
N PRO A 71 7.74 -13.36 -9.29
CA PRO A 71 8.83 -12.80 -8.49
C PRO A 71 9.68 -11.82 -9.32
N GLY A 72 9.81 -10.56 -8.89
CA GLY A 72 10.66 -9.54 -9.52
C GLY A 72 9.94 -8.38 -10.22
N THR A 73 8.60 -8.34 -10.21
CA THR A 73 7.82 -7.17 -10.65
C THR A 73 7.49 -6.29 -9.47
N ASN A 74 7.67 -4.96 -9.60
CA ASN A 74 7.50 -3.95 -8.54
C ASN A 74 6.06 -3.46 -8.35
N SER A 75 5.09 -4.11 -8.99
CA SER A 75 3.68 -3.87 -8.71
C SER A 75 2.80 -5.08 -9.04
N ILE A 76 1.80 -5.38 -8.20
CA ILE A 76 0.65 -6.18 -8.64
C ILE A 76 -0.18 -5.31 -9.59
N SER A 77 -0.17 -5.65 -10.88
CA SER A 77 -1.05 -5.02 -11.87
C SER A 77 -2.49 -5.46 -11.59
N VAL A 78 -3.40 -4.51 -11.42
CA VAL A 78 -4.83 -4.84 -11.45
C VAL A 78 -5.30 -4.76 -12.89
N GLY A 79 -5.90 -5.83 -13.40
CA GLY A 79 -6.59 -5.82 -14.70
C GLY A 79 -7.71 -4.77 -14.74
N PRO A 80 -8.39 -4.60 -15.88
CA PRO A 80 -9.49 -3.64 -16.00
C PRO A 80 -10.65 -4.05 -15.08
N SER A 81 -10.61 -3.52 -13.86
CA SER A 81 -11.58 -3.72 -12.78
C SER A 81 -11.63 -5.15 -12.19
N PRO A 82 -11.72 -5.30 -10.85
CA PRO A 82 -12.09 -6.58 -10.26
C PRO A 82 -13.51 -6.92 -10.69
N SER A 83 -13.70 -8.10 -11.30
CA SER A 83 -15.02 -8.65 -11.54
C SER A 83 -15.63 -9.00 -10.19
N SER A 84 -16.81 -8.46 -9.88
CA SER A 84 -17.59 -8.92 -8.73
C SER A 84 -17.98 -10.38 -8.96
N VAL A 85 -17.61 -11.26 -8.04
CA VAL A 85 -18.22 -12.59 -7.89
C VAL A 85 -19.66 -12.45 -7.39
#